data_AF-A0A256ZZZ8-F1
#
_entry.id   AF-A0A256ZZZ8-F1
#
_cell.length_a   1.000
_cell.length_b   1.000
_cell.length_c   1.000
_cell.angle_alpha   90.00
_cell.angle_beta   90.00
_cell.angle_gamma   90.00
#
_symmetry.space_group_name_H-M   'P 1'
#
loop_
_entity.id
_entity.type
_entity.pdbx_description
1 polymer ?
#
loop_
_entity_poly.entity_id
_entity_poly.type
_entity_poly.pdbx_seq_one_letter_code
_entity_poly.pdbx_strand_id
1 'polypeptide(L)'
;MKGFVKMLEAIIACIILLASLSYFFTSHLRPSGWPDSVLKLEAQDALLVLDKTGEIQNFIKNNESGLEERLIKMFPETTGFSITISGIPKSKILIACVCSDEEYLELKKMLMPGTRQPETDLESGGAFLLNGRKIELNIDKKDANNFDLNRADVLVFFDYNKLSGEISEINKFIERGGGIVAITNLTESDIAGIFNTIFNLSWSSSDGGVKSVFNDLENPENVSYKISDYFVSVPFRVDTSENHEGEFYIHGNSYTIGTYYNETGEYAIFDGKFYRENDVIYPEVGVPVKIVRINANVTLPEYESVDLSIINSSYWFNTLGWDSTTNKIAKDEKTILASGDLSSVKANYYISRYGKGRAVWIADYNKNQTDTNQLLKAIMLWVSGEEFVIGDKNLPKRYISVSRIITDGSNLYTVSLLMWYMFY
;
A
#
# COMPACT_ATOMS: atom_id res chain seq x y z
N MET A 1 37.31 -53.46 62.28
CA MET A 1 36.62 -52.18 61.98
C MET A 1 37.16 -51.43 60.75
N LYS A 2 38.47 -51.37 60.48
CA LYS A 2 39.01 -50.65 59.29
C LYS A 2 38.50 -51.15 57.94
N GLY A 3 38.27 -52.46 57.77
CA GLY A 3 37.75 -53.04 56.52
C GLY A 3 36.28 -52.68 56.23
N PHE A 4 35.46 -52.55 57.27
CA PHE A 4 34.05 -52.16 57.13
C PHE A 4 33.91 -50.70 56.68
N VAL A 5 34.75 -49.81 57.25
CA VAL A 5 34.82 -48.40 56.84
C VAL A 5 35.23 -48.27 55.37
N LYS A 6 36.24 -49.04 54.92
CA LYS A 6 36.65 -49.03 53.51
C LYS A 6 35.59 -49.55 52.55
N MET A 7 34.81 -50.56 52.96
CA MET A 7 33.69 -51.05 52.16
C MET A 7 32.58 -50.01 52.03
N LEU A 8 32.24 -49.34 53.13
CA LEU A 8 31.23 -48.27 53.15
C LEU A 8 31.67 -47.08 52.26
N GLU A 9 32.94 -46.69 52.35
CA GLU A 9 33.53 -45.61 51.56
C GLU A 9 33.51 -45.92 50.05
N ALA A 10 33.79 -47.17 49.68
CA ALA A 10 33.69 -47.63 48.28
C ALA A 10 32.24 -47.61 47.77
N ILE A 11 31.27 -48.02 48.60
CA ILE A 11 29.85 -47.96 48.24
C ILE A 11 29.39 -46.51 48.04
N ILE A 12 29.76 -45.62 48.97
CA ILE A 12 29.44 -44.19 48.87
C ILE A 12 30.08 -43.57 47.62
N ALA A 13 31.35 -43.88 47.35
CA ALA A 13 32.05 -43.41 46.15
C ALA A 13 31.38 -43.90 44.86
N CYS A 14 30.92 -45.15 44.81
CA CYS A 14 30.15 -45.68 43.68
C CYS A 14 28.81 -44.97 43.50
N ILE A 15 28.08 -44.67 44.59
CA ILE A 15 26.81 -43.93 44.53
C ILE A 15 27.05 -42.51 44.01
N ILE A 16 28.08 -41.82 44.49
CA ILE A 16 28.45 -40.47 44.02
C ILE A 16 28.85 -40.52 42.54
N LEU A 17 29.59 -41.54 42.11
CA LEU A 17 29.93 -41.74 40.70
C LEU A 17 28.68 -42.00 39.85
N LEU A 18 27.77 -42.87 40.28
CA LEU A 18 26.53 -43.14 39.55
C LEU A 18 25.61 -41.90 39.47
N ALA A 19 25.50 -41.15 40.56
CA ALA A 19 24.72 -39.91 40.60
C ALA A 19 25.33 -38.84 39.67
N SER A 20 26.65 -38.65 39.73
CA SER A 20 27.33 -37.70 38.83
C SER A 20 27.25 -38.12 37.37
N LEU A 21 27.44 -39.41 37.06
CA LEU A 21 27.24 -39.95 35.72
C LEU A 21 25.80 -39.73 35.25
N SER A 22 24.78 -39.98 36.08
CA SER A 22 23.38 -39.75 35.68
C SER A 22 23.07 -38.27 35.39
N TYR A 23 23.72 -37.35 36.11
CA TYR A 23 23.59 -35.91 35.87
C TYR A 23 24.27 -35.49 34.56
N PHE A 24 25.50 -35.94 34.31
CA PHE A 24 26.28 -35.61 33.11
C PHE A 24 25.83 -36.37 31.85
N PHE A 25 25.26 -37.56 32.00
CA PHE A 25 24.72 -38.40 30.93
C PHE A 25 23.18 -38.35 30.86
N THR A 26 22.58 -37.23 31.27
CA THR A 26 21.19 -36.95 30.88
C THR A 26 21.14 -36.94 29.36
N SER A 27 20.44 -37.91 28.76
CA SER A 27 20.31 -38.03 27.31
C SER A 27 19.77 -36.71 26.77
N HIS A 28 20.65 -35.90 26.17
CA HIS A 28 20.25 -34.77 25.36
C HIS A 28 19.70 -35.35 24.06
N LEU A 29 18.49 -35.89 24.12
CA LEU A 29 17.72 -36.23 22.94
C LEU A 29 17.61 -34.93 22.16
N ARG A 30 18.33 -34.84 21.04
CA ARG A 30 18.17 -33.71 20.14
C ARG A 30 16.68 -33.63 19.80
N PRO A 31 16.04 -32.45 19.92
CA PRO A 31 14.65 -32.32 19.55
C PRO A 31 14.49 -32.84 18.12
N SER A 32 13.56 -33.77 17.96
CA SER A 32 13.21 -34.33 16.65
C SER A 32 12.79 -33.20 15.72
N GLY A 33 13.37 -33.10 14.52
CA GLY A 33 12.95 -32.16 13.48
C GLY A 33 11.71 -32.63 12.70
N TRP A 34 11.16 -33.79 13.05
CA TRP A 34 9.98 -34.36 12.39
C TRP A 34 8.73 -33.48 12.54
N PRO A 35 8.38 -32.94 13.72
CA PRO A 35 7.21 -32.07 13.86
C PRO A 35 7.29 -30.83 12.96
N ASP A 36 8.47 -30.20 12.89
CA ASP A 36 8.74 -29.05 12.03
C ASP A 36 8.61 -29.40 10.54
N SER A 37 9.07 -30.61 10.16
CA SER A 37 8.98 -31.11 8.78
C SER A 37 7.54 -31.40 8.36
N VAL A 38 6.72 -31.93 9.28
CA VAL A 38 5.28 -32.16 9.06
C VAL A 38 4.56 -30.83 8.86
N LEU A 39 4.75 -29.84 9.74
CA LEU A 39 4.16 -28.51 9.57
C LEU A 39 4.57 -27.87 8.25
N LYS A 40 5.82 -28.04 7.82
CA LYS A 40 6.30 -27.51 6.54
C LYS A 40 5.58 -28.14 5.35
N LEU A 41 5.40 -29.46 5.37
CA LEU A 41 4.68 -30.19 4.33
C LEU A 41 3.21 -29.76 4.28
N GLU A 42 2.55 -29.71 5.44
CA GLU A 42 1.15 -29.25 5.54
C GLU A 42 0.98 -27.83 5.02
N ALA A 43 1.90 -26.91 5.35
CA ALA A 43 1.88 -25.54 4.85
C ALA A 43 2.06 -25.48 3.33
N GLN A 44 2.97 -26.28 2.77
CA GLN A 44 3.22 -26.35 1.33
C GLN A 44 2.00 -26.88 0.56
N ASP A 45 1.40 -27.97 1.06
CA ASP A 45 0.23 -28.58 0.45
C ASP A 45 -0.97 -27.65 0.54
N ALA A 46 -1.18 -26.98 1.69
CA ALA A 46 -2.26 -26.02 1.84
C ALA A 46 -2.15 -24.85 0.85
N LEU A 47 -0.97 -24.22 0.74
CA LEU A 47 -0.75 -23.15 -0.23
C LEU A 47 -0.91 -23.63 -1.68
N LEU A 48 -0.48 -24.86 -1.99
CA LEU A 48 -0.68 -25.44 -3.33
C LEU A 48 -2.15 -25.66 -3.65
N VAL A 49 -2.92 -26.19 -2.71
CA VAL A 49 -4.36 -26.43 -2.89
C VAL A 49 -5.09 -25.10 -3.10
N LEU A 50 -4.85 -24.11 -2.23
CA LEU A 50 -5.52 -22.81 -2.31
C LEU A 50 -5.21 -22.05 -3.61
N ASP A 51 -3.97 -22.15 -4.12
CA ASP A 51 -3.57 -21.61 -5.42
C ASP A 51 -4.28 -22.36 -6.58
N LYS A 52 -4.31 -23.70 -6.53
CA LYS A 52 -4.93 -24.52 -7.60
C LYS A 52 -6.44 -24.41 -7.65
N THR A 53 -7.10 -24.15 -6.54
CA THR A 53 -8.56 -23.95 -6.49
C THR A 53 -8.97 -22.52 -6.82
N GLY A 54 -8.02 -21.59 -6.97
CA GLY A 54 -8.30 -20.18 -7.25
C GLY A 54 -8.75 -19.36 -6.04
N GLU A 55 -8.69 -19.93 -4.83
CA GLU A 55 -9.21 -19.30 -3.61
C GLU A 55 -8.39 -18.07 -3.21
N ILE A 56 -7.07 -18.11 -3.42
CA ILE A 56 -6.20 -16.96 -3.15
C ILE A 56 -6.50 -15.84 -4.13
N GLN A 57 -6.69 -16.14 -5.41
CA GLN A 57 -7.04 -15.16 -6.45
C GLN A 57 -8.42 -14.54 -6.18
N ASN A 58 -9.39 -15.35 -5.78
CA ASN A 58 -10.71 -14.88 -5.36
C ASN A 58 -10.62 -13.97 -4.13
N PHE A 59 -9.79 -14.33 -3.15
CA PHE A 59 -9.53 -13.48 -1.98
C PHE A 59 -8.90 -12.13 -2.37
N ILE A 60 -7.89 -12.16 -3.24
CA ILE A 60 -7.21 -10.95 -3.74
C ILE A 60 -8.23 -10.00 -4.37
N LYS A 61 -9.13 -10.53 -5.22
CA LYS A 61 -10.16 -9.75 -5.94
C LYS A 61 -11.32 -9.33 -5.06
N ASN A 62 -11.95 -10.23 -4.32
CA ASN A 62 -13.25 -9.95 -3.70
C ASN A 62 -13.17 -9.64 -2.19
N ASN A 63 -11.97 -9.75 -1.59
CA ASN A 63 -11.75 -9.54 -0.15
C ASN A 63 -12.73 -10.35 0.72
N GLU A 64 -13.04 -11.58 0.30
CA GLU A 64 -14.01 -12.44 0.99
C GLU A 64 -13.43 -12.99 2.30
N SER A 65 -14.23 -12.97 3.36
CA SER A 65 -13.89 -13.52 4.69
C SER A 65 -13.73 -15.06 4.72
N GLY A 66 -13.80 -15.74 3.58
CA GLY A 66 -13.76 -17.21 3.49
C GLY A 66 -12.38 -17.84 3.60
N LEU A 67 -11.30 -17.10 3.35
CA LEU A 67 -9.94 -17.67 3.34
C LEU A 67 -9.50 -18.15 4.73
N GLU A 68 -9.81 -17.38 5.78
CA GLU A 68 -9.52 -17.75 7.16
C GLU A 68 -10.30 -19.00 7.57
N GLU A 69 -11.62 -19.03 7.34
CA GLU A 69 -12.46 -20.18 7.64
C GLU A 69 -12.00 -21.44 6.90
N ARG A 70 -11.51 -21.28 5.66
CA ARG A 70 -10.97 -22.39 4.89
C ARG A 70 -9.68 -22.93 5.51
N LEU A 71 -8.76 -22.06 5.89
CA LEU A 71 -7.52 -22.44 6.58
C LEU A 71 -7.81 -23.13 7.93
N ILE A 72 -8.76 -22.61 8.71
CA ILE A 72 -9.22 -23.26 9.96
C ILE A 72 -9.72 -24.69 9.70
N LYS A 73 -10.44 -24.92 8.59
CA LYS A 73 -10.94 -26.27 8.23
C LYS A 73 -9.84 -27.20 7.67
N MET A 74 -8.72 -26.65 7.20
CA MET A 74 -7.62 -27.44 6.62
C MET A 74 -6.66 -27.98 7.70
N PHE A 75 -6.59 -27.34 8.85
CA PHE A 75 -5.64 -27.70 9.91
C PHE A 75 -6.33 -28.22 11.18
N PRO A 76 -5.65 -29.07 11.96
CA PRO A 76 -6.14 -29.47 13.27
C PRO A 76 -6.25 -28.28 14.23
N GLU A 77 -7.17 -28.34 15.20
CA GLU A 77 -7.34 -27.33 16.26
C GLU A 77 -6.09 -27.14 17.14
N THR A 78 -5.07 -28.00 17.04
CA THR A 78 -3.80 -27.87 17.77
C THR A 78 -2.77 -27.01 17.06
N THR A 79 -3.07 -26.58 15.83
CA THR A 79 -2.15 -25.87 14.95
C THR A 79 -2.61 -24.43 14.78
N GLY A 80 -1.78 -23.48 15.20
CA GLY A 80 -1.96 -22.07 14.91
C GLY A 80 -1.36 -21.73 13.55
N PHE A 81 -1.97 -20.77 12.85
CA PHE A 81 -1.47 -20.29 11.58
C PHE A 81 -1.62 -18.78 11.44
N SER A 82 -0.81 -18.21 10.56
CA SER A 82 -0.90 -16.82 10.11
C SER A 82 -0.53 -16.78 8.63
N ILE A 83 -1.38 -16.23 7.77
CA ILE A 83 -1.11 -16.09 6.35
C ILE A 83 -0.92 -14.62 6.01
N THR A 84 0.19 -14.32 5.33
CA THR A 84 0.54 -12.99 4.86
C THR A 84 0.56 -12.98 3.34
N ILE A 85 -0.21 -12.08 2.73
CA ILE A 85 -0.20 -11.82 1.30
C ILE A 85 0.48 -10.47 1.10
N SER A 86 1.65 -10.48 0.46
CA SER A 86 2.43 -9.30 0.10
C SER A 86 2.21 -8.94 -1.38
N GLY A 87 2.17 -7.64 -1.68
CA GLY A 87 1.90 -7.09 -3.01
C GLY A 87 0.42 -6.74 -3.24
N ILE A 88 -0.41 -6.73 -2.19
CA ILE A 88 -1.83 -6.40 -2.28
C ILE A 88 -2.14 -5.14 -1.45
N PRO A 89 -2.83 -4.13 -2.03
CA PRO A 89 -3.22 -2.96 -1.26
C PRO A 89 -4.32 -3.29 -0.23
N LYS A 90 -4.29 -2.57 0.89
CA LYS A 90 -5.33 -2.66 1.92
C LYS A 90 -6.70 -2.32 1.34
N SER A 91 -7.72 -3.09 1.71
CA SER A 91 -9.10 -2.84 1.27
C SER A 91 -9.72 -1.59 1.90
N LYS A 92 -9.20 -1.17 3.05
CA LYS A 92 -9.62 0.03 3.77
C LYS A 92 -8.38 0.74 4.26
N ILE A 93 -8.20 1.99 3.85
CA ILE A 93 -7.05 2.81 4.19
C ILE A 93 -7.54 3.99 5.01
N LEU A 94 -7.03 4.11 6.23
CA LEU A 94 -7.33 5.22 7.14
C LEU A 94 -6.27 6.31 6.99
N ILE A 95 -6.68 7.47 6.48
CA ILE A 95 -5.82 8.61 6.17
C ILE A 95 -6.03 9.68 7.24
N ALA A 96 -5.02 9.93 8.07
CA ALA A 96 -4.96 11.09 8.94
C ALA A 96 -4.48 12.31 8.15
N CYS A 97 -5.26 13.39 8.12
CA CYS A 97 -4.92 14.63 7.42
C CYS A 97 -4.65 15.76 8.43
N VAL A 98 -3.42 16.26 8.47
CA VAL A 98 -3.09 17.51 9.19
C VAL A 98 -3.21 18.65 8.20
N CYS A 99 -4.39 19.24 8.17
CA CYS A 99 -4.79 20.14 7.10
C CYS A 99 -5.83 21.17 7.57
N SER A 100 -5.95 22.29 6.84
CA SER A 100 -7.07 23.23 6.97
C SER A 100 -8.38 22.58 6.48
N ASP A 101 -9.52 23.24 6.71
CA ASP A 101 -10.81 22.75 6.18
C ASP A 101 -10.84 22.75 4.65
N GLU A 102 -10.17 23.73 4.03
CA GLU A 102 -10.03 23.83 2.57
C GLU A 102 -9.18 22.67 2.04
N GLU A 103 -8.00 22.46 2.61
CA GLU A 103 -7.09 21.36 2.26
C GLU A 103 -7.74 19.99 2.47
N TYR A 104 -8.57 19.83 3.51
CA TYR A 104 -9.33 18.60 3.76
C TYR A 104 -10.35 18.31 2.65
N LEU A 105 -11.13 19.32 2.25
CA LEU A 105 -12.10 19.20 1.16
C LEU A 105 -11.40 18.95 -0.18
N GLU A 106 -10.24 19.56 -0.39
CA GLU A 106 -9.41 19.32 -1.56
C GLU A 106 -8.87 17.90 -1.60
N LEU A 107 -8.29 17.40 -0.50
CA LEU A 107 -7.81 16.02 -0.42
C LEU A 107 -8.92 15.01 -0.68
N LYS A 108 -10.14 15.27 -0.18
CA LYS A 108 -11.32 14.47 -0.51
C LYS A 108 -11.60 14.43 -2.00
N LYS A 109 -11.59 15.58 -2.68
CA LYS A 109 -11.80 15.66 -4.14
C LYS A 109 -10.70 14.94 -4.92
N MET A 110 -9.45 15.05 -4.48
CA MET A 110 -8.30 14.40 -5.14
C MET A 110 -8.39 12.87 -5.03
N LEU A 111 -8.75 12.34 -3.86
CA LEU A 111 -8.63 10.92 -3.54
C LEU A 111 -9.92 10.11 -3.78
N MET A 112 -11.09 10.67 -3.52
CA MET A 112 -12.35 9.92 -3.50
C MET A 112 -13.06 10.03 -4.85
N PRO A 113 -13.18 8.95 -5.63
CA PRO A 113 -14.14 8.91 -6.74
C PRO A 113 -15.54 8.75 -6.13
N GLY A 114 -16.13 9.85 -5.67
CA GLY A 114 -17.51 9.89 -5.17
C GLY A 114 -17.65 10.37 -3.72
N THR A 115 -18.18 11.57 -3.56
CA THR A 115 -18.79 12.08 -2.31
C THR A 115 -20.18 12.68 -2.56
N ARG A 116 -20.84 12.26 -3.64
CA ARG A 116 -22.19 12.70 -3.97
C ARG A 116 -23.07 11.47 -4.17
N GLN A 117 -23.61 10.95 -3.08
CA GLN A 117 -24.87 10.21 -3.01
C GLN A 117 -25.45 10.56 -1.63
N PRO A 118 -26.78 10.68 -1.46
CA PRO A 118 -27.38 10.97 -0.18
C PRO A 118 -27.65 9.66 0.57
N GLU A 119 -27.27 9.66 1.85
CA GLU A 119 -27.76 8.77 2.92
C GLU A 119 -27.50 7.25 2.85
N THR A 120 -27.25 6.63 1.68
CA THR A 120 -26.86 5.20 1.59
C THR A 120 -25.37 4.98 1.31
N ASP A 121 -24.69 5.98 0.75
CA ASP A 121 -23.27 5.94 0.37
C ASP A 121 -22.37 6.80 1.27
N LEU A 122 -22.95 7.51 2.25
CA LEU A 122 -22.16 8.07 3.35
C LEU A 122 -21.46 6.98 4.19
N GLU A 123 -21.90 5.72 4.07
CA GLU A 123 -21.25 4.55 4.66
C GLU A 123 -20.16 3.93 3.75
N SER A 124 -20.02 4.33 2.48
CA SER A 124 -19.14 3.68 1.50
C SER A 124 -17.83 4.43 1.16
N GLY A 125 -17.51 5.51 1.89
CA GLY A 125 -16.12 5.93 2.13
C GLY A 125 -15.21 6.06 0.89
N GLY A 126 -15.69 6.66 -0.20
CA GLY A 126 -14.86 6.94 -1.38
C GLY A 126 -14.22 5.69 -1.99
N ALA A 127 -14.99 4.60 -2.06
CA ALA A 127 -14.46 3.34 -2.54
C ALA A 127 -14.33 3.28 -4.07
N PHE A 128 -13.30 2.56 -4.55
CA PHE A 128 -13.12 2.25 -5.96
C PHE A 128 -12.66 0.81 -6.19
N LEU A 129 -12.77 0.35 -7.42
CA LEU A 129 -12.27 -0.96 -7.84
C LEU A 129 -10.86 -0.82 -8.41
N LEU A 130 -9.94 -1.62 -7.88
CA LEU A 130 -8.59 -1.79 -8.39
C LEU A 130 -8.38 -3.27 -8.69
N ASN A 131 -8.26 -3.63 -9.96
CA ASN A 131 -8.10 -5.04 -10.39
C ASN A 131 -9.15 -5.98 -9.78
N GLY A 132 -10.40 -5.51 -9.65
CA GLY A 132 -11.52 -6.22 -9.03
C GLY A 132 -11.64 -6.03 -7.51
N ARG A 133 -10.60 -5.53 -6.84
CA ARG A 133 -10.58 -5.28 -5.39
C ARG A 133 -11.23 -3.95 -5.04
N LYS A 134 -12.23 -3.99 -4.16
CA LYS A 134 -12.81 -2.79 -3.55
C LYS A 134 -11.82 -2.20 -2.53
N ILE A 135 -11.41 -0.96 -2.77
CA ILE A 135 -10.56 -0.16 -1.88
C ILE A 135 -11.38 1.02 -1.37
N GLU A 136 -11.45 1.22 -0.05
CA GLU A 136 -12.12 2.32 0.65
C GLU A 136 -11.06 3.27 1.24
N LEU A 137 -11.22 4.58 1.01
CA LEU A 137 -10.32 5.62 1.53
C LEU A 137 -11.06 6.50 2.52
N ASN A 138 -10.70 6.43 3.80
CA ASN A 138 -11.33 7.24 4.84
C ASN A 138 -10.37 8.30 5.37
N ILE A 139 -10.74 9.55 5.19
CA ILE A 139 -9.93 10.70 5.59
C ILE A 139 -10.46 11.27 6.90
N ASP A 140 -9.64 11.16 7.95
CA ASP A 140 -9.87 11.73 9.28
C ASP A 140 -9.00 12.98 9.46
N LYS A 141 -9.62 14.13 9.74
CA LYS A 141 -8.90 15.38 9.96
C LYS A 141 -8.32 15.38 11.36
N LYS A 142 -7.00 15.60 11.47
CA LYS A 142 -6.28 15.71 12.75
C LYS A 142 -5.93 17.16 13.02
N ASP A 143 -6.01 17.54 14.29
CA ASP A 143 -5.56 18.82 14.80
C ASP A 143 -4.49 18.61 15.89
N ALA A 144 -3.88 19.72 16.36
CA ALA A 144 -2.84 19.67 17.38
C ALA A 144 -3.35 19.14 18.75
N ASN A 145 -4.66 19.12 18.99
CA ASN A 145 -5.25 18.67 20.25
C ASN A 145 -5.65 17.18 20.21
N ASN A 146 -5.75 16.59 19.02
CA ASN A 146 -6.16 15.20 18.79
C ASN A 146 -5.22 14.51 17.78
N PHE A 147 -3.92 14.66 17.98
CA PHE A 147 -2.89 14.02 17.17
C PHE A 147 -2.66 12.55 17.58
N ASP A 148 -3.71 11.73 17.48
CA ASP A 148 -3.59 10.27 17.66
C ASP A 148 -3.57 9.58 16.29
N LEU A 149 -2.42 8.99 15.97
CA LEU A 149 -2.23 8.25 14.72
C LEU A 149 -2.54 6.76 14.86
N ASN A 150 -2.85 6.22 16.05
CA ASN A 150 -2.85 4.78 16.34
C ASN A 150 -3.66 3.90 15.39
N ARG A 151 -4.71 4.46 14.80
CA ARG A 151 -5.58 3.77 13.86
C ARG A 151 -5.35 4.18 12.41
N ALA A 152 -4.54 5.20 12.14
CA ALA A 152 -4.22 5.64 10.79
C ALA A 152 -3.23 4.69 10.12
N ASP A 153 -3.39 4.51 8.82
CA ASP A 153 -2.44 3.85 7.93
C ASP A 153 -1.52 4.86 7.25
N VAL A 154 -2.06 6.04 6.91
CA VAL A 154 -1.34 7.12 6.22
C VAL A 154 -1.52 8.44 6.94
N LEU A 155 -0.46 9.24 7.07
CA LEU A 155 -0.48 10.63 7.49
C LEU A 155 -0.21 11.51 6.27
N VAL A 156 -1.11 12.46 5.98
CA VAL A 156 -0.98 13.44 4.90
C VAL A 156 -0.92 14.84 5.50
N PHE A 157 -0.02 15.67 5.00
CA PHE A 157 0.05 17.08 5.37
C PHE A 157 0.56 17.94 4.21
N PHE A 158 0.13 19.20 4.23
CA PHE A 158 0.51 20.23 3.24
C PHE A 158 1.55 21.22 3.80
N ASP A 159 1.60 21.37 5.13
CA ASP A 159 2.52 22.27 5.83
C ASP A 159 3.11 21.55 7.06
N TYR A 160 4.44 21.47 7.09
CA TYR A 160 5.19 20.78 8.14
C TYR A 160 5.27 21.56 9.45
N ASN A 161 5.05 22.88 9.42
CA ASN A 161 5.15 23.71 10.62
C ASN A 161 4.17 23.24 11.71
N LYS A 162 3.03 22.68 11.28
CA LYS A 162 2.00 22.07 12.12
C LYS A 162 2.43 20.76 12.80
N LEU A 163 3.54 20.14 12.38
CA LEU A 163 4.04 18.85 12.87
C LEU A 163 5.28 18.96 13.76
N SER A 164 5.85 20.15 13.91
CA SER A 164 7.14 20.38 14.58
C SER A 164 7.19 19.90 16.05
N GLY A 165 6.05 19.83 16.74
CA GLY A 165 5.93 19.31 18.12
C GLY A 165 5.73 17.79 18.22
N GLU A 166 5.40 17.11 17.13
CA GLU A 166 4.83 15.74 17.16
C GLU A 166 5.80 14.66 16.64
N ILE A 167 7.10 14.99 16.54
CA ILE A 167 8.13 14.12 15.93
C ILE A 167 8.19 12.74 16.59
N SER A 168 8.02 12.67 17.91
CA SER A 168 8.02 11.40 18.66
C SER A 168 6.89 10.47 18.21
N GLU A 169 5.69 11.01 18.02
CA GLU A 169 4.52 10.24 17.60
C GLU A 169 4.63 9.84 16.12
N ILE A 170 5.18 10.73 15.28
CA ILE A 170 5.50 10.42 13.88
C ILE A 170 6.52 9.28 13.79
N ASN A 171 7.57 9.28 14.61
CA ASN A 171 8.56 8.20 14.61
C ASN A 171 7.94 6.86 15.02
N LYS A 172 7.13 6.83 16.09
CA LYS A 172 6.38 5.61 16.46
C LYS A 172 5.46 5.15 15.34
N PHE A 173 4.80 6.09 14.66
CA PHE A 173 3.93 5.79 13.53
C PHE A 173 4.71 5.11 12.39
N ILE A 174 5.89 5.64 12.02
CA ILE A 174 6.77 5.03 11.02
C ILE A 174 7.25 3.64 11.48
N GLU A 175 7.67 3.49 12.74
CA GLU A 175 8.17 2.24 13.30
C GLU A 175 7.14 1.10 13.25
N ARG A 176 5.85 1.41 13.41
CA ARG A 176 4.77 0.42 13.29
C ARG A 176 4.36 0.11 11.85
N GLY A 177 4.91 0.80 10.85
CA GLY A 177 4.58 0.62 9.44
C GLY A 177 3.63 1.66 8.85
N GLY A 178 3.51 2.82 9.50
CA GLY A 178 2.76 3.95 8.99
C GLY A 178 3.38 4.59 7.76
N GLY A 179 2.52 5.09 6.89
CA GLY A 179 2.89 5.79 5.68
C GLY A 179 2.76 7.32 5.82
N ILE A 180 3.70 8.10 5.29
CA ILE A 180 3.66 9.57 5.35
C ILE A 180 3.70 10.15 3.95
N VAL A 181 2.82 11.11 3.65
CA VAL A 181 2.83 11.87 2.41
C VAL A 181 2.86 13.37 2.70
N ALA A 182 3.87 14.05 2.15
CA ALA A 182 3.97 15.51 2.17
C ALA A 182 3.65 16.05 0.77
N ILE A 183 2.66 16.94 0.68
CA ILE A 183 2.28 17.63 -0.56
C ILE A 183 2.63 19.10 -0.38
N THR A 184 3.85 19.48 -0.74
CA THR A 184 4.34 20.83 -0.44
C THR A 184 5.53 21.21 -1.29
N ASN A 185 5.65 22.51 -1.56
CA ASN A 185 6.83 23.06 -2.21
C ASN A 185 7.91 23.37 -1.17
N LEU A 186 9.14 23.01 -1.48
CA LEU A 186 10.26 23.14 -0.56
C LEU A 186 11.29 24.15 -1.07
N THR A 187 11.83 24.92 -0.14
CA THR A 187 13.00 25.79 -0.33
C THR A 187 14.25 25.13 0.27
N GLU A 188 15.44 25.69 -0.02
CA GLU A 188 16.70 25.16 0.52
C GLU A 188 16.69 25.11 2.06
N SER A 189 16.07 26.10 2.72
CA SER A 189 15.96 26.14 4.18
C SER A 189 15.10 25.01 4.77
N ASP A 190 14.12 24.50 4.02
CA ASP A 190 13.23 23.44 4.51
C ASP A 190 13.94 22.09 4.59
N ILE A 191 14.98 21.90 3.76
CA ILE A 191 15.77 20.65 3.72
C ILE A 191 16.67 20.51 4.94
N ALA A 192 17.13 21.60 5.55
CA ALA A 192 18.01 21.53 6.71
C ALA A 192 17.36 20.93 7.97
N GLY A 193 16.05 20.66 7.97
CA GLY A 193 15.27 20.22 9.13
C GLY A 193 14.67 18.81 9.04
N ILE A 194 13.43 18.67 9.53
CA ILE A 194 12.71 17.40 9.66
C ILE A 194 12.49 16.70 8.31
N PHE A 195 12.40 17.46 7.21
CA PHE A 195 12.24 16.90 5.87
C PHE A 195 13.40 16.02 5.45
N ASN A 196 14.64 16.40 5.76
CA ASN A 196 15.78 15.52 5.48
C ASN A 196 15.71 14.25 6.34
N THR A 197 15.25 14.35 7.59
CA THR A 197 15.14 13.17 8.47
C THR A 197 14.08 12.19 7.98
N ILE A 198 12.89 12.67 7.61
CA ILE A 198 11.76 11.81 7.22
C ILE A 198 11.85 11.39 5.75
N PHE A 199 12.18 12.31 4.84
CA PHE A 199 12.12 12.08 3.40
C PHE A 199 13.50 11.89 2.74
N ASN A 200 14.60 12.17 3.46
CA ASN A 200 15.98 12.08 2.95
C ASN A 200 16.16 12.85 1.63
N LEU A 201 15.83 14.14 1.66
CA LEU A 201 15.92 15.03 0.52
C LEU A 201 17.27 15.75 0.53
N SER A 202 17.77 16.06 -0.66
CA SER A 202 19.01 16.81 -0.86
C SER A 202 18.77 17.91 -1.88
N TRP A 203 19.19 19.13 -1.56
CA TRP A 203 19.10 20.26 -2.50
C TRP A 203 20.08 20.08 -3.66
N SER A 204 19.70 20.55 -4.83
CA SER A 204 20.49 20.56 -6.06
C SER A 204 20.63 22.01 -6.54
N SER A 205 21.78 22.34 -7.12
CA SER A 205 21.99 23.62 -7.78
C SER A 205 21.48 23.65 -9.22
N SER A 206 21.10 22.51 -9.79
CA SER A 206 20.61 22.39 -11.17
C SER A 206 19.31 23.17 -11.38
N ASP A 207 19.08 23.59 -12.63
CA ASP A 207 17.78 24.09 -13.08
C ASP A 207 16.95 22.93 -13.65
N GLY A 208 15.62 23.01 -13.45
CA GLY A 208 14.71 21.90 -13.72
C GLY A 208 14.14 21.86 -15.12
N GLY A 209 13.65 20.68 -15.50
CA GLY A 209 12.80 20.52 -16.67
C GLY A 209 11.32 20.77 -16.36
N VAL A 210 10.50 20.84 -17.40
CA VAL A 210 9.03 21.01 -17.32
C VAL A 210 8.30 19.67 -17.34
N LYS A 211 9.01 18.55 -17.57
CA LYS A 211 8.41 17.22 -17.78
C LYS A 211 9.01 16.21 -16.83
N SER A 212 8.14 15.59 -16.04
CA SER A 212 8.55 14.58 -15.07
C SER A 212 8.07 13.19 -15.49
N VAL A 213 8.94 12.18 -15.43
CA VAL A 213 8.61 10.80 -15.85
C VAL A 213 8.88 9.81 -14.72
N PHE A 214 8.24 8.64 -14.78
CA PHE A 214 8.61 7.53 -13.90
C PHE A 214 10.07 7.14 -14.13
N ASN A 215 10.85 7.11 -13.05
CA ASN A 215 12.25 6.70 -13.10
C ASN A 215 12.35 5.17 -13.24
N ASP A 216 13.29 4.64 -14.03
CA ASP A 216 13.65 3.20 -14.01
C ASP A 216 12.45 2.21 -14.02
N LEU A 217 11.63 2.28 -15.08
CA LEU A 217 10.47 1.41 -15.31
C LEU A 217 10.83 -0.05 -15.67
N GLU A 218 12.12 -0.34 -15.87
CA GLU A 218 12.57 -1.67 -16.26
C GLU A 218 12.90 -2.55 -15.05
N ASN A 219 12.92 -1.98 -13.84
CA ASN A 219 13.27 -2.68 -12.62
C ASN A 219 12.07 -2.84 -11.66
N PRO A 220 11.42 -4.01 -11.60
CA PRO A 220 10.28 -4.27 -10.74
C PRO A 220 10.54 -4.11 -9.23
N GLU A 221 11.80 -4.14 -8.80
CA GLU A 221 12.16 -3.91 -7.40
C GLU A 221 12.15 -2.42 -7.03
N ASN A 222 12.18 -1.52 -8.02
CA ASN A 222 12.22 -0.09 -7.80
C ASN A 222 10.85 0.45 -7.36
N VAL A 223 10.85 1.47 -6.49
CA VAL A 223 9.64 2.09 -5.97
C VAL A 223 8.84 2.75 -7.09
N SER A 224 9.53 3.35 -8.05
CA SER A 224 8.94 3.96 -9.24
C SER A 224 8.10 2.97 -10.04
N TYR A 225 8.61 1.75 -10.25
CA TYR A 225 7.88 0.68 -10.94
C TYR A 225 6.56 0.37 -10.21
N LYS A 226 6.63 0.13 -8.90
CA LYS A 226 5.43 -0.20 -8.09
C LYS A 226 4.37 0.88 -8.15
N ILE A 227 4.78 2.15 -8.05
CA ILE A 227 3.84 3.28 -8.13
C ILE A 227 3.30 3.43 -9.56
N SER A 228 4.11 3.19 -10.59
CA SER A 228 3.64 3.21 -11.98
C SER A 228 2.63 2.10 -12.28
N ASP A 229 2.77 0.94 -11.65
CA ASP A 229 1.86 -0.19 -11.77
C ASP A 229 0.49 0.11 -11.11
N TYR A 230 0.50 0.72 -9.93
CA TYR A 230 -0.73 1.27 -9.35
C TYR A 230 -1.31 2.39 -10.20
N PHE A 231 -0.47 3.30 -10.70
CA PHE A 231 -0.90 4.42 -11.50
C PHE A 231 -1.77 3.95 -12.66
N VAL A 232 -1.33 2.98 -13.46
CA VAL A 232 -2.10 2.53 -14.62
C VAL A 232 -3.47 1.92 -14.30
N SER A 233 -3.69 1.51 -13.05
CA SER A 233 -4.87 0.75 -12.64
C SER A 233 -5.86 1.57 -11.79
N VAL A 234 -5.42 2.69 -11.21
CA VAL A 234 -6.23 3.48 -10.27
C VAL A 234 -7.12 4.47 -11.02
N PRO A 235 -8.44 4.49 -10.76
CA PRO A 235 -9.33 5.42 -11.43
C PRO A 235 -9.32 6.83 -10.81
N PHE A 236 -9.54 7.83 -11.65
CA PHE A 236 -10.02 9.16 -11.28
C PHE A 236 -11.44 9.36 -11.80
N ARG A 237 -12.22 10.19 -11.10
CA ARG A 237 -13.60 10.48 -11.45
C ARG A 237 -13.69 11.81 -12.18
N VAL A 238 -14.48 11.82 -13.24
CA VAL A 238 -14.97 13.04 -13.88
C VAL A 238 -16.45 13.19 -13.51
N ASP A 239 -16.77 14.28 -12.81
CA ASP A 239 -18.15 14.65 -12.51
C ASP A 239 -18.78 15.20 -13.79
N THR A 240 -19.88 14.58 -14.23
CA THR A 240 -20.62 15.00 -15.44
C THR A 240 -22.03 15.48 -15.10
N SER A 241 -22.31 15.77 -13.82
CA SER A 241 -23.65 16.17 -13.37
C SER A 241 -24.13 17.49 -13.95
N GLU A 242 -23.21 18.35 -14.38
CA GLU A 242 -23.53 19.61 -15.04
C GLU A 242 -23.64 19.38 -16.55
N ASN A 243 -24.86 19.44 -17.08
CA ASN A 243 -25.16 19.29 -18.51
C ASN A 243 -24.69 17.97 -19.15
N HIS A 244 -24.59 16.89 -18.38
CA HIS A 244 -24.10 15.59 -18.83
C HIS A 244 -22.65 15.61 -19.33
N GLU A 245 -21.85 16.63 -18.99
CA GLU A 245 -20.46 16.81 -19.43
C GLU A 245 -19.54 17.18 -18.26
N GLY A 246 -18.28 16.76 -18.35
CA GLY A 246 -17.25 17.07 -17.37
C GLY A 246 -15.87 17.15 -17.99
N GLU A 247 -14.98 17.88 -17.32
CA GLU A 247 -13.59 18.07 -17.78
C GLU A 247 -12.62 17.13 -17.06
N PHE A 248 -11.64 16.65 -17.82
CA PHE A 248 -10.47 15.96 -17.29
C PHE A 248 -9.20 16.44 -17.98
N TYR A 249 -8.07 16.27 -17.30
CA TYR A 249 -6.79 16.84 -17.69
C TYR A 249 -5.75 15.75 -17.93
N ILE A 250 -5.11 15.82 -19.11
CA ILE A 250 -4.00 14.95 -19.52
C ILE A 250 -2.87 15.85 -19.99
N HIS A 251 -1.67 15.69 -19.42
CA HIS A 251 -0.51 16.54 -19.72
C HIS A 251 -0.83 18.04 -19.61
N GLY A 252 -1.69 18.43 -18.67
CA GLY A 252 -2.15 19.82 -18.51
C GLY A 252 -3.11 20.35 -19.57
N ASN A 253 -3.48 19.57 -20.58
CA ASN A 253 -4.54 19.91 -21.53
C ASN A 253 -5.89 19.43 -21.00
N SER A 254 -6.94 20.24 -21.15
CA SER A 254 -8.32 19.88 -20.77
C SER A 254 -9.03 19.16 -21.90
N TYR A 255 -9.83 18.16 -21.54
CA TYR A 255 -10.65 17.34 -22.42
C TYR A 255 -12.03 17.17 -21.80
N THR A 256 -13.06 17.11 -22.64
CA THR A 256 -14.45 16.94 -22.19
C THR A 256 -14.90 15.50 -22.44
N ILE A 257 -15.58 14.93 -21.44
CA ILE A 257 -16.28 13.65 -21.55
C ILE A 257 -17.69 13.82 -21.02
N GLY A 258 -18.66 13.18 -21.68
CA GLY A 258 -20.05 13.21 -21.26
C GLY A 258 -20.58 11.85 -20.85
N THR A 259 -21.75 11.84 -20.23
CA THR A 259 -22.54 10.64 -19.97
C THR A 259 -23.80 10.65 -20.82
N TYR A 260 -24.28 9.45 -21.15
CA TYR A 260 -25.51 9.28 -21.89
C TYR A 260 -26.16 7.95 -21.55
N TYR A 261 -27.49 7.95 -21.46
CA TYR A 261 -28.28 6.76 -21.18
C TYR A 261 -29.35 6.57 -22.25
N ASN A 262 -29.50 5.32 -22.70
CA ASN A 262 -30.60 4.91 -23.57
C ASN A 262 -31.11 3.50 -23.21
N GLU A 263 -32.05 2.97 -24.00
CA GLU A 263 -32.63 1.63 -23.79
C GLU A 263 -31.61 0.48 -23.79
N THR A 264 -30.43 0.69 -24.37
CA THR A 264 -29.37 -0.32 -24.50
C THR A 264 -28.28 -0.24 -23.43
N GLY A 265 -28.33 0.77 -22.56
CA GLY A 265 -27.44 0.93 -21.41
C GLY A 265 -26.87 2.34 -21.25
N GLU A 266 -25.86 2.42 -20.38
CA GLU A 266 -25.08 3.62 -20.09
C GLU A 266 -23.86 3.72 -21.00
N TYR A 267 -23.54 4.95 -21.40
CA TYR A 267 -22.46 5.27 -22.32
C TYR A 267 -21.69 6.50 -21.85
N ALA A 268 -20.38 6.49 -22.11
CA ALA A 268 -19.57 7.69 -22.10
C ALA A 268 -19.51 8.27 -23.51
N ILE A 269 -19.59 9.60 -23.63
CA ILE A 269 -19.43 10.32 -24.90
C ILE A 269 -18.07 11.02 -24.89
N PHE A 270 -17.24 10.70 -25.88
CA PHE A 270 -15.96 11.39 -26.07
C PHE A 270 -15.76 11.64 -27.57
N ASP A 271 -15.48 12.89 -27.95
CA ASP A 271 -15.29 13.31 -29.35
C ASP A 271 -16.42 12.83 -30.28
N GLY A 272 -17.67 12.98 -29.81
CA GLY A 272 -18.89 12.60 -30.55
C GLY A 272 -19.13 11.10 -30.71
N LYS A 273 -18.33 10.23 -30.07
CA LYS A 273 -18.47 8.77 -30.11
C LYS A 273 -18.93 8.22 -28.76
N PHE A 274 -19.69 7.13 -28.82
CA PHE A 274 -20.18 6.40 -27.65
C PHE A 274 -19.24 5.27 -27.27
N TYR A 275 -18.95 5.16 -25.98
CA TYR A 275 -18.08 4.14 -25.40
C TYR A 275 -18.76 3.48 -24.20
N ARG A 276 -18.42 2.23 -23.96
CA ARG A 276 -18.88 1.41 -22.83
C ARG A 276 -17.77 1.25 -21.80
N GLU A 277 -18.14 0.73 -20.63
CA GLU A 277 -17.15 0.29 -19.64
C GLU A 277 -16.16 -0.70 -20.25
N ASN A 278 -14.90 -0.54 -19.90
CA ASN A 278 -13.71 -1.21 -20.43
C ASN A 278 -13.25 -0.79 -21.84
N ASP A 279 -13.98 0.07 -22.54
CA ASP A 279 -13.46 0.67 -23.77
C ASP A 279 -12.30 1.63 -23.46
N VAL A 280 -11.45 1.85 -24.46
CA VAL A 280 -10.28 2.72 -24.38
C VAL A 280 -10.44 3.89 -25.34
N ILE A 281 -10.28 5.10 -24.81
CA ILE A 281 -10.22 6.35 -25.57
C ILE A 281 -8.77 6.83 -25.69
N TYR A 282 -8.52 7.69 -26.67
CA TYR A 282 -7.20 8.29 -26.93
C TYR A 282 -7.33 9.81 -27.00
N PRO A 283 -7.34 10.51 -25.86
CA PRO A 283 -7.41 11.97 -25.84
C PRO A 283 -6.20 12.62 -26.51
N GLU A 284 -5.04 11.96 -26.42
CA GLU A 284 -3.81 12.31 -27.12
C GLU A 284 -3.19 11.05 -27.74
N VAL A 285 -2.44 11.22 -28.84
CA VAL A 285 -1.71 10.13 -29.49
C VAL A 285 -0.74 9.49 -28.50
N GLY A 286 -0.87 8.17 -28.28
CA GLY A 286 0.00 7.43 -27.36
C GLY A 286 -0.40 7.52 -25.88
N VAL A 287 -1.55 8.14 -25.57
CA VAL A 287 -2.10 8.20 -24.20
C VAL A 287 -3.43 7.46 -24.16
N PRO A 288 -3.43 6.13 -23.98
CA PRO A 288 -4.66 5.37 -23.79
C PRO A 288 -5.28 5.66 -22.42
N VAL A 289 -6.58 5.95 -22.40
CA VAL A 289 -7.39 6.13 -21.19
C VAL A 289 -8.54 5.13 -21.22
N LYS A 290 -8.63 4.29 -20.20
CA LYS A 290 -9.68 3.28 -20.05
C LYS A 290 -10.89 3.87 -19.34
N ILE A 291 -12.09 3.57 -19.85
CA ILE A 291 -13.34 3.83 -19.12
C ILE A 291 -13.55 2.69 -18.13
N VAL A 292 -13.48 3.02 -16.84
CA VAL A 292 -13.56 2.03 -15.75
C VAL A 292 -15.00 1.82 -15.33
N ARG A 293 -15.75 2.90 -15.15
CA ARG A 293 -17.15 2.85 -14.73
C ARG A 293 -17.92 4.03 -15.32
N ILE A 294 -19.17 3.78 -15.69
CA ILE A 294 -20.10 4.83 -16.13
C ILE A 294 -21.24 4.90 -15.11
N ASN A 295 -21.67 6.11 -14.77
CA ASN A 295 -22.89 6.35 -14.02
C ASN A 295 -23.67 7.42 -14.79
N ALA A 296 -24.62 7.00 -15.62
CA ALA A 296 -25.48 7.88 -16.40
C ALA A 296 -26.91 7.78 -15.83
N ASN A 297 -27.06 8.23 -14.58
CA ASN A 297 -28.32 8.08 -13.86
C ASN A 297 -29.30 9.21 -14.18
N VAL A 298 -30.23 8.93 -15.08
CA VAL A 298 -31.32 9.85 -15.46
C VAL A 298 -32.22 10.25 -14.28
N THR A 299 -32.26 9.46 -13.21
CA THR A 299 -33.12 9.69 -12.04
C THR A 299 -32.45 10.58 -10.99
N LEU A 300 -31.12 10.59 -10.95
CA LEU A 300 -30.33 11.41 -10.03
C LEU A 300 -29.15 12.05 -10.80
N PRO A 301 -29.44 13.07 -11.66
CA PRO A 301 -28.45 13.70 -12.53
C PRO A 301 -27.26 14.27 -11.76
N GLU A 302 -27.46 14.70 -10.51
CA GLU A 302 -26.42 15.21 -9.60
C GLU A 302 -25.31 14.19 -9.27
N TYR A 303 -25.48 12.93 -9.67
CA TYR A 303 -24.54 11.83 -9.43
C TYR A 303 -23.95 11.25 -10.71
N GLU A 304 -24.23 11.86 -11.86
CA GLU A 304 -23.64 11.42 -13.12
C GLU A 304 -22.12 11.61 -13.11
N SER A 305 -21.42 10.57 -13.55
CA SER A 305 -19.96 10.58 -13.54
C SER A 305 -19.37 9.51 -14.45
N VAL A 306 -18.14 9.72 -14.89
CA VAL A 306 -17.32 8.70 -15.54
C VAL A 306 -16.04 8.50 -14.74
N ASP A 307 -15.77 7.24 -14.35
CA ASP A 307 -14.48 6.87 -13.78
C ASP A 307 -13.54 6.43 -14.92
N LEU A 308 -12.37 7.07 -14.99
CA LEU A 308 -11.37 6.88 -16.03
C LEU A 308 -10.03 6.45 -15.40
N SER A 309 -9.20 5.73 -16.15
CA SER A 309 -7.82 5.40 -15.74
C SER A 309 -6.87 5.56 -16.92
N ILE A 310 -5.83 6.38 -16.78
CA ILE A 310 -4.72 6.40 -17.73
C ILE A 310 -4.02 5.06 -17.66
N ILE A 311 -3.90 4.34 -18.78
CA ILE A 311 -3.29 3.00 -18.85
C ILE A 311 -1.93 3.05 -19.58
N ASN A 312 -1.08 3.98 -19.17
CA ASN A 312 0.28 4.16 -19.71
C ASN A 312 1.31 4.24 -18.56
N SER A 313 2.14 3.21 -18.41
CA SER A 313 3.18 3.16 -17.36
C SER A 313 4.36 4.11 -17.64
N SER A 314 4.52 4.55 -18.88
CA SER A 314 5.53 5.54 -19.29
C SER A 314 4.96 6.95 -19.40
N TYR A 315 3.87 7.24 -18.68
CA TYR A 315 3.26 8.56 -18.64
C TYR A 315 4.23 9.61 -18.09
N TRP A 316 4.12 10.82 -18.61
CA TRP A 316 4.91 11.97 -18.16
C TRP A 316 3.98 13.05 -17.64
N PHE A 317 4.42 13.86 -16.70
CA PHE A 317 3.61 14.90 -16.05
C PHE A 317 4.20 16.26 -16.38
N ASN A 318 3.34 17.25 -16.58
CA ASN A 318 3.78 18.64 -16.62
C ASN A 318 4.01 19.13 -15.19
N THR A 319 5.21 19.64 -14.93
CA THR A 319 5.48 20.40 -13.71
C THR A 319 5.46 21.89 -14.04
N LEU A 320 4.98 22.70 -13.09
CA LEU A 320 5.23 24.13 -13.15
C LEU A 320 6.75 24.32 -13.13
N GLY A 321 7.29 25.11 -14.06
CA GLY A 321 8.75 25.24 -14.22
C GLY A 321 9.42 25.61 -12.90
N TRP A 322 10.48 24.90 -12.53
CA TRP A 322 11.17 25.15 -11.27
C TRP A 322 11.99 26.43 -11.36
N ASP A 323 11.78 27.33 -10.41
CA ASP A 323 12.55 28.56 -10.31
C ASP A 323 13.85 28.34 -9.50
N SER A 324 14.65 29.40 -9.38
CA SER A 324 15.91 29.34 -8.64
C SER A 324 15.75 29.12 -7.12
N THR A 325 14.52 29.13 -6.60
CA THR A 325 14.22 29.22 -5.17
C THR A 325 13.44 28.04 -4.60
N THR A 326 12.79 27.23 -5.45
CA THR A 326 11.88 26.16 -5.00
C THR A 326 12.14 24.83 -5.70
N ASN A 327 11.81 23.74 -5.00
CA ASN A 327 11.73 22.36 -5.50
C ASN A 327 12.98 21.78 -6.17
N LYS A 328 14.17 22.37 -5.95
CA LYS A 328 15.43 21.85 -6.51
C LYS A 328 15.93 20.60 -5.77
N ILE A 329 15.13 19.53 -5.72
CA ILE A 329 15.51 18.28 -5.07
C ILE A 329 16.30 17.42 -6.04
N ALA A 330 17.52 17.01 -5.65
CA ALA A 330 18.35 16.14 -6.48
C ALA A 330 17.70 14.77 -6.71
N LYS A 331 17.77 14.29 -7.95
CA LYS A 331 17.44 12.91 -8.30
C LYS A 331 18.44 11.94 -7.65
N ASP A 332 17.93 10.84 -7.11
CA ASP A 332 18.73 9.71 -6.62
C ASP A 332 18.00 8.38 -6.82
N GLU A 333 18.48 7.31 -6.21
CA GLU A 333 17.87 5.97 -6.29
C GLU A 333 16.45 5.88 -5.71
N LYS A 334 15.96 6.94 -5.06
CA LYS A 334 14.67 6.99 -4.37
C LYS A 334 13.66 7.88 -5.08
N THR A 335 14.06 8.46 -6.21
CA THR A 335 13.19 9.27 -7.05
C THR A 335 12.14 8.41 -7.74
N ILE A 336 10.88 8.75 -7.51
CA ILE A 336 9.72 8.13 -8.16
C ILE A 336 9.50 8.81 -9.50
N LEU A 337 9.48 10.14 -9.49
CA LEU A 337 9.20 10.97 -10.65
C LEU A 337 10.32 12.01 -10.83
N ALA A 338 10.92 12.06 -12.01
CA ALA A 338 12.08 12.91 -12.29
C ALA A 338 11.87 13.82 -13.51
N SER A 339 12.27 15.08 -13.38
CA SER A 339 12.39 16.07 -14.45
C SER A 339 13.87 16.39 -14.70
N GLY A 340 14.53 15.62 -15.57
CA GLY A 340 15.99 15.70 -15.74
C GLY A 340 16.74 15.17 -14.51
N ASP A 341 17.66 15.96 -13.95
CA ASP A 341 18.47 15.62 -12.76
C ASP A 341 17.76 15.88 -11.42
N LEU A 342 16.47 16.10 -11.49
CA LEU A 342 15.69 16.81 -10.50
C LEU A 342 14.42 16.01 -10.21
N SER A 343 14.09 15.81 -8.93
CA SER A 343 13.02 14.92 -8.46
C SER A 343 11.74 15.69 -8.13
N SER A 344 10.62 15.36 -8.76
CA SER A 344 9.30 15.97 -8.49
C SER A 344 8.51 15.16 -7.45
N VAL A 345 8.79 13.85 -7.39
CA VAL A 345 8.27 12.96 -6.36
C VAL A 345 9.40 12.05 -5.87
N LYS A 346 9.58 11.97 -4.56
CA LYS A 346 10.67 11.20 -3.94
C LYS A 346 10.15 10.39 -2.77
N ALA A 347 10.51 9.11 -2.72
CA ALA A 347 10.27 8.26 -1.56
C ALA A 347 11.50 8.23 -0.66
N ASN A 348 11.33 8.01 0.65
CA ASN A 348 12.44 7.57 1.48
C ASN A 348 12.58 6.05 1.43
N TYR A 349 13.45 5.61 0.52
CA TYR A 349 13.75 4.20 0.31
C TYR A 349 14.29 3.48 1.54
N TYR A 350 15.02 4.15 2.45
CA TYR A 350 15.57 3.46 3.63
C TYR A 350 14.48 3.07 4.63
N ILE A 351 13.50 3.93 4.82
CA ILE A 351 12.30 3.61 5.62
C ILE A 351 11.51 2.49 4.93
N SER A 352 11.40 2.52 3.60
CA SER A 352 10.64 1.53 2.84
C SER A 352 11.32 0.16 2.67
N ARG A 353 12.66 0.07 2.60
CA ARG A 353 13.41 -1.18 2.38
C ARG A 353 13.91 -1.81 3.69
N TYR A 354 14.25 -1.00 4.70
CA TYR A 354 14.84 -1.47 5.95
C TYR A 354 13.98 -1.19 7.19
N GLY A 355 13.00 -0.27 7.07
CA GLY A 355 11.97 -0.04 8.07
C GLY A 355 10.66 -0.72 7.67
N LYS A 356 9.61 -0.49 8.47
CA LYS A 356 8.25 -0.94 8.17
C LYS A 356 7.41 0.15 7.47
N GLY A 357 7.76 1.42 7.68
CA GLY A 357 6.99 2.57 7.19
C GLY A 357 7.33 2.96 5.76
N ARG A 358 6.67 4.01 5.26
CA ARG A 358 6.95 4.60 3.94
C ARG A 358 6.81 6.12 4.05
N ALA A 359 7.60 6.88 3.31
CA ALA A 359 7.50 8.34 3.28
C ALA A 359 7.66 8.85 1.86
N VAL A 360 6.76 9.71 1.39
CA VAL A 360 6.78 10.28 0.04
C VAL A 360 6.56 11.79 0.09
N TRP A 361 7.41 12.52 -0.62
CA TRP A 361 7.24 13.95 -0.85
C TRP A 361 6.86 14.20 -2.32
N ILE A 362 5.94 15.14 -2.53
CA ILE A 362 5.43 15.55 -3.85
C ILE A 362 5.53 17.07 -3.98
N ALA A 363 6.20 17.53 -5.03
CA ALA A 363 6.31 18.93 -5.44
C ALA A 363 5.22 19.35 -6.44
N ASP A 364 4.97 20.66 -6.50
CA ASP A 364 4.16 21.36 -7.52
C ASP A 364 2.81 20.68 -7.82
N TYR A 365 2.18 20.18 -6.77
CA TYR A 365 0.95 19.43 -6.89
C TYR A 365 -0.19 20.30 -7.40
N ASN A 366 -0.68 20.01 -8.61
CA ASN A 366 -1.84 20.69 -9.16
C ASN A 366 -3.11 19.86 -8.93
N LYS A 367 -3.90 20.28 -7.93
CA LYS A 367 -5.15 19.63 -7.54
C LYS A 367 -6.23 19.55 -8.63
N ASN A 368 -6.18 20.46 -9.60
CA ASN A 368 -7.16 20.49 -10.69
C ASN A 368 -6.80 19.50 -11.80
N GLN A 369 -5.58 18.94 -11.80
CA GLN A 369 -5.15 17.98 -12.82
C GLN A 369 -5.49 16.55 -12.41
N THR A 370 -6.34 15.89 -13.19
CA THR A 370 -6.84 14.54 -12.92
C THR A 370 -5.74 13.48 -12.96
N ASP A 371 -4.76 13.62 -13.85
CA ASP A 371 -3.59 12.73 -13.91
C ASP A 371 -2.73 12.81 -12.65
N THR A 372 -2.54 14.01 -12.11
CA THR A 372 -1.84 14.27 -10.85
C THR A 372 -2.60 13.69 -9.64
N ASN A 373 -3.94 13.75 -9.67
CA ASN A 373 -4.79 13.10 -8.68
C ASN A 373 -4.70 11.56 -8.77
N GLN A 374 -4.62 10.99 -9.97
CA GLN A 374 -4.40 9.55 -10.17
C GLN A 374 -3.04 9.12 -9.60
N LEU A 375 -1.98 9.91 -9.81
CA LEU A 375 -0.67 9.69 -9.21
C LEU A 375 -0.73 9.73 -7.68
N LEU A 376 -1.42 10.72 -7.09
CA LEU A 376 -1.57 10.79 -5.63
C LEU A 376 -2.24 9.54 -5.07
N LYS A 377 -3.32 9.06 -5.68
CA LYS A 377 -4.00 7.84 -5.23
C LYS A 377 -3.10 6.62 -5.34
N ALA A 378 -2.34 6.47 -6.43
CA ALA A 378 -1.35 5.40 -6.57
C ALA A 378 -0.29 5.44 -5.46
N ILE A 379 0.18 6.64 -5.11
CA ILE A 379 1.07 6.86 -3.97
C ILE A 379 0.37 6.48 -2.66
N MET A 380 -0.90 6.84 -2.44
CA MET A 380 -1.62 6.48 -1.20
C MET A 380 -1.76 4.97 -1.03
N LEU A 381 -2.08 4.25 -2.12
CA LEU A 381 -2.14 2.78 -2.09
C LEU A 381 -0.79 2.20 -1.68
N TRP A 382 0.28 2.63 -2.34
CA TRP A 382 1.62 2.17 -2.02
C TRP A 382 2.03 2.54 -0.59
N VAL A 383 1.87 3.80 -0.18
CA VAL A 383 2.30 4.30 1.13
C VAL A 383 1.54 3.64 2.29
N SER A 384 0.28 3.22 2.08
CA SER A 384 -0.52 2.52 3.10
C SER A 384 -0.02 1.13 3.48
N GLY A 385 0.90 0.57 2.70
CA GLY A 385 1.42 -0.78 2.84
C GLY A 385 0.71 -1.78 1.91
N GLU A 386 1.45 -2.81 1.51
CA GLU A 386 1.02 -3.81 0.53
C GLU A 386 0.96 -5.22 1.14
N GLU A 387 0.72 -5.29 2.45
CA GLU A 387 0.65 -6.54 3.18
C GLU A 387 -0.72 -6.71 3.81
N PHE A 388 -1.30 -7.89 3.58
CA PHE A 388 -2.50 -8.34 4.23
C PHE A 388 -2.18 -9.55 5.10
N VAL A 389 -2.60 -9.54 6.36
CA VAL A 389 -2.33 -10.61 7.33
C VAL A 389 -3.66 -11.15 7.86
N ILE A 390 -3.83 -12.47 7.81
CA ILE A 390 -4.93 -13.21 8.44
C ILE A 390 -4.35 -14.10 9.52
N GLY A 391 -5.03 -14.18 10.67
CA GLY A 391 -4.60 -14.97 11.82
C GLY A 391 -3.78 -14.15 12.82
N ASP A 392 -3.05 -14.85 13.69
CA ASP A 392 -2.46 -14.23 14.88
C ASP A 392 -1.26 -13.34 14.52
N LYS A 393 -1.28 -12.09 15.01
CA LYS A 393 -0.17 -11.13 14.81
C LYS A 393 1.00 -11.39 15.77
N ASN A 394 0.73 -12.05 16.89
CA ASN A 394 1.73 -12.38 17.89
C ASN A 394 2.31 -13.77 17.60
N LEU A 395 3.31 -13.80 16.74
CA LEU A 395 3.97 -15.06 16.38
C LEU A 395 4.70 -15.66 17.58
N PRO A 396 4.61 -16.97 17.81
CA PRO A 396 5.38 -17.64 18.84
C PRO A 396 6.87 -17.64 18.51
N LYS A 397 7.71 -17.99 19.49
CA LYS A 397 9.17 -18.06 19.29
C LYS A 397 9.61 -19.13 18.26
N ARG A 398 8.76 -20.13 18.02
CA ARG A 398 9.00 -21.22 17.07
C ARG A 398 7.81 -21.36 16.13
N TYR A 399 8.06 -21.13 14.86
CA TYR A 399 7.10 -21.33 13.76
C TYR A 399 7.85 -21.78 12.51
N ILE A 400 7.12 -22.36 11.57
CA ILE A 400 7.59 -22.68 10.23
C ILE A 400 6.97 -21.68 9.26
N SER A 401 7.77 -21.19 8.31
CA SER A 401 7.31 -20.32 7.24
C SER A 401 7.48 -21.00 5.90
N VAL A 402 6.44 -20.96 5.08
CA VAL A 402 6.47 -21.40 3.69
C VAL A 402 5.89 -20.27 2.83
N SER A 403 6.62 -19.88 1.79
CA SER A 403 6.19 -18.85 0.85
C SER A 403 6.00 -19.42 -0.55
N ARG A 404 5.03 -18.88 -1.26
CA ARG A 404 4.73 -19.20 -2.67
C ARG A 404 4.42 -17.92 -3.43
N ILE A 405 4.94 -17.82 -4.66
CA ILE A 405 4.58 -16.74 -5.58
C ILE A 405 3.34 -17.16 -6.35
N ILE A 406 2.35 -16.28 -6.38
CA ILE A 406 1.08 -16.46 -7.07
C ILE A 406 0.90 -15.33 -8.08
N THR A 407 0.43 -15.68 -9.26
CA THR A 407 0.24 -14.74 -10.38
C THR A 407 -1.23 -14.58 -10.70
N ASP A 408 -1.69 -13.34 -10.88
CA ASP A 408 -3.00 -13.02 -11.43
C ASP A 408 -2.82 -12.00 -12.56
N GLY A 409 -2.90 -12.48 -13.81
CA GLY A 409 -2.50 -11.68 -14.97
C GLY A 409 -1.00 -11.34 -14.92
N SER A 410 -0.67 -10.05 -15.00
CA SER A 410 0.69 -9.51 -14.87
C SER A 410 1.14 -9.28 -13.42
N ASN A 411 0.22 -9.38 -12.45
CA ASN A 411 0.50 -9.05 -11.05
C ASN A 411 1.11 -10.24 -10.32
N LEU A 412 2.14 -9.96 -9.51
CA LEU A 412 2.85 -10.95 -8.71
C LEU A 412 2.57 -10.72 -7.23
N TYR A 413 2.09 -11.76 -6.55
CA TYR A 413 1.83 -11.76 -5.12
C TYR A 413 2.71 -12.79 -4.44
N THR A 414 3.22 -12.45 -3.25
CA THR A 414 3.92 -13.43 -2.41
C THR A 414 3.00 -13.81 -1.26
N VAL A 415 2.65 -15.08 -1.17
CA VAL A 415 1.82 -15.60 -0.09
C VAL A 415 2.68 -16.45 0.83
N SER A 416 2.77 -16.04 2.09
CA SER A 416 3.53 -16.70 3.14
C SER A 416 2.60 -17.27 4.18
N LEU A 417 2.66 -18.56 4.43
CA LEU A 417 1.94 -19.25 5.48
C LEU A 417 2.90 -19.61 6.62
N LEU A 418 2.60 -19.08 7.79
CA LEU A 418 3.26 -19.34 9.05
C LEU A 418 2.44 -20.35 9.82
N MET A 419 3.06 -21.41 10.34
CA MET A 419 2.38 -22.44 11.13
C MET A 419 3.19 -22.80 12.39
N TRP A 420 2.47 -23.09 13.46
CA TRP A 420 3.04 -23.54 14.73
C TRP A 420 2.06 -24.44 15.47
N TYR A 421 2.57 -25.22 16.41
CA TYR A 421 1.72 -25.95 17.35
C TYR A 421 1.40 -25.05 18.55
N MET A 422 0.13 -24.95 18.93
CA MET A 422 -0.31 -24.08 20.02
C MET A 422 0.08 -24.59 21.42
N PHE A 423 0.34 -25.89 21.53
CA PHE A 423 0.74 -26.52 22.79
C PHE A 423 2.18 -27.07 22.66
N TYR A 424 3.16 -26.26 23.07
CA TYR A 424 4.55 -26.67 23.28
C TYR A 424 5.14 -26.06 24.55
#